data_AF-A0A6P7Z8G7-F1
#
_entry.id   AF-A0A6P7Z8G7-F1
#
_cell.length_a   1.000
_cell.length_b   1.000
_cell.length_c   1.000
_cell.angle_alpha   90.00
_cell.angle_beta   90.00
_cell.angle_gamma   90.00
#
_symmetry.space_group_name_H-M   'P 1'
#
loop_
_entity.id
_entity.type
_entity.pdbx_description
1 polymer ?
#
loop_
_entity_poly.entity_id
_entity_poly.type
_entity_poly.pdbx_seq_one_letter_code
_entity_poly.pdbx_strand_id
1 'polypeptide(L)'
;MQPASVKWYDRRDYVFIEFCIEDSRDVKIDFEKSKLIFSCLGGSDNLKHLNKIELYQYIDPNDFKHKRTDRSILCCLRKRESGQSWSRLTKDKAKLNWLSMMNNMGGDEDVDLPEVDGADGSPDSDDDKMPDLERRAAVFKG
;
A
#
# COMPACT_ATOMS: atom_id res chain seq x y z
N MET A 1 -6.35 -11.54 22.54
CA MET A 1 -6.34 -10.34 21.68
C MET A 1 -5.00 -9.66 21.90
N GLN A 2 -4.20 -9.50 20.87
CA GLN A 2 -2.82 -9.02 20.97
C GLN A 2 -2.51 -7.98 19.90
N PRO A 3 -1.53 -7.09 20.11
CA PRO A 3 -1.07 -6.23 19.03
C PRO A 3 -0.36 -7.07 17.96
N ALA A 4 -0.56 -6.73 16.69
CA ALA A 4 0.30 -7.18 15.62
C ALA A 4 1.63 -6.43 15.63
N SER A 5 2.67 -7.06 15.06
CA SER A 5 3.91 -6.36 14.77
C SER A 5 3.66 -5.33 13.67
N VAL A 6 4.19 -4.12 13.86
CA VAL A 6 4.00 -2.99 12.98
C VAL A 6 5.34 -2.41 12.57
N LYS A 7 5.48 -2.21 11.27
CA LYS A 7 6.59 -1.46 10.66
C LYS A 7 6.05 -0.17 10.08
N TRP A 8 6.84 0.90 10.11
CA TRP A 8 6.43 2.16 9.51
C TRP A 8 7.61 2.93 8.93
N TYR A 9 7.34 3.80 7.96
CA TYR A 9 8.34 4.71 7.41
C TYR A 9 7.68 5.99 6.89
N ASP A 10 8.50 7.03 6.79
CA ASP A 10 8.09 8.36 6.39
C ASP A 10 8.45 8.66 4.93
N ARG A 11 7.57 9.37 4.22
CA ARG A 11 7.85 10.00 2.92
C ARG A 11 7.35 11.45 2.94
N ARG A 12 7.71 12.27 1.96
CA ARG A 12 7.42 13.72 1.94
C ARG A 12 5.96 14.04 2.31
N ASP A 13 5.01 13.37 1.68
CA ASP A 13 3.56 13.66 1.81
C ASP A 13 2.76 12.54 2.49
N TYR A 14 3.37 11.37 2.68
CA TYR A 14 2.69 10.17 3.15
C TYR A 14 3.49 9.50 4.27
N VAL A 15 2.76 8.86 5.18
CA VAL A 15 3.30 7.91 6.16
C VAL A 15 2.78 6.53 5.82
N PHE A 16 3.66 5.55 5.83
CA PHE A 16 3.33 4.17 5.54
C PHE A 16 3.40 3.34 6.81
N ILE A 17 2.40 2.50 7.04
CA ILE A 17 2.27 1.65 8.23
C ILE A 17 1.89 0.24 7.78
N GLU A 18 2.74 -0.72 8.02
CA GLU A 18 2.55 -2.13 7.68
C GLU A 18 2.26 -2.96 8.92
N PHE A 19 1.11 -3.65 8.94
CA PHE A 19 0.76 -4.67 9.93
C PHE A 19 1.21 -6.04 9.41
N CYS A 20 2.21 -6.64 10.05
CA CYS A 20 2.75 -7.94 9.67
C CYS A 20 1.87 -9.06 10.23
N ILE A 21 0.81 -9.42 9.49
CA ILE A 21 -0.15 -10.46 9.86
C ILE A 21 -0.41 -11.32 8.63
N GLU A 22 -0.09 -12.60 8.76
CA GLU A 22 -0.33 -13.61 7.72
C GLU A 22 -1.77 -14.09 7.74
N ASP A 23 -2.29 -14.46 6.56
CA ASP A 23 -3.65 -14.97 6.35
C ASP A 23 -4.74 -14.10 7.02
N SER A 24 -4.56 -12.78 6.92
CA SER A 24 -5.43 -11.81 7.58
C SER A 24 -6.87 -11.83 7.02
N ARG A 25 -7.85 -11.88 7.93
CA ARG A 25 -9.30 -11.89 7.66
C ARG A 25 -10.01 -10.86 8.52
N ASP A 26 -11.20 -10.44 8.10
CA ASP A 26 -12.01 -9.42 8.78
C ASP A 26 -11.24 -8.14 9.10
N VAL A 27 -10.42 -7.68 8.15
CA VAL A 27 -9.60 -6.47 8.31
C VAL A 27 -10.51 -5.26 8.44
N LYS A 28 -10.36 -4.54 9.55
CA LYS A 28 -11.03 -3.27 9.83
C LYS A 28 -10.00 -2.23 10.19
N ILE A 29 -10.06 -1.10 9.50
CA ILE A 29 -9.14 0.01 9.71
C ILE A 29 -9.95 1.28 9.79
N ASP A 30 -9.95 1.89 10.97
CA ASP A 30 -10.61 3.15 11.25
C ASP A 30 -9.56 4.25 11.40
N PHE A 31 -9.77 5.34 10.68
CA PHE A 31 -8.90 6.51 10.71
C PHE A 31 -9.64 7.69 11.30
N GLU A 32 -9.03 8.31 12.29
CA GLU A 32 -9.39 9.63 12.79
C GLU A 32 -8.25 10.61 12.43
N LYS A 33 -8.48 11.92 12.62
CA LYS A 33 -7.50 12.97 12.25
C LYS A 33 -6.10 12.75 12.85
N SER A 34 -5.99 12.12 14.01
CA SER A 34 -4.72 11.86 14.71
C SER A 34 -4.64 10.46 15.30
N LYS A 35 -5.43 9.51 14.80
CA LYS A 35 -5.50 8.17 15.39
C LYS A 35 -5.84 7.12 14.36
N LEU A 36 -5.19 5.98 14.48
CA LEU A 36 -5.42 4.80 13.67
C LEU A 36 -5.82 3.66 14.59
N ILE A 37 -6.91 2.97 14.24
CA ILE A 37 -7.34 1.74 14.90
C ILE A 37 -7.38 0.64 13.85
N PHE A 38 -6.56 -0.39 14.05
CA PHE A 38 -6.51 -1.56 13.20
C PHE A 38 -6.97 -2.79 13.98
N SER A 39 -7.82 -3.60 13.38
CA SER A 39 -8.18 -4.93 13.91
C SER A 39 -8.40 -5.95 12.81
N CYS A 40 -8.07 -7.21 13.08
CA CYS A 40 -8.34 -8.32 12.18
C CYS A 40 -8.26 -9.67 12.93
N LEU A 41 -8.56 -10.73 12.20
CA LEU A 41 -8.19 -12.11 12.53
C LEU A 41 -6.92 -12.47 11.76
N GLY A 42 -5.98 -13.17 12.38
CA GLY A 42 -4.73 -13.63 11.76
C GLY A 42 -4.57 -15.15 11.83
N GLY A 43 -3.95 -15.74 10.81
CA GLY A 43 -3.64 -17.16 10.73
C GLY A 43 -4.86 -18.09 10.67
N SER A 44 -4.61 -19.39 10.63
CA SER A 44 -5.65 -20.43 10.67
C SER A 44 -6.42 -20.44 12.00
N ASP A 45 -5.74 -20.09 13.11
CA ASP A 45 -6.31 -20.08 14.46
C ASP A 45 -7.25 -18.90 14.74
N ASN A 46 -7.49 -18.01 13.77
CA ASN A 46 -8.33 -16.82 13.90
C ASN A 46 -7.91 -15.92 15.09
N LEU A 47 -6.60 -15.72 15.26
CA LEU A 47 -6.08 -14.94 16.38
C LEU A 47 -6.51 -13.48 16.24
N LYS A 48 -7.13 -12.92 17.28
CA LYS A 48 -7.60 -11.53 17.26
C LYS A 48 -6.45 -10.55 17.46
N HIS A 49 -6.24 -9.69 16.46
CA HIS A 49 -5.29 -8.60 16.51
C HIS A 49 -5.97 -7.24 16.69
N LEU A 50 -5.37 -6.38 17.52
CA LEU A 50 -5.83 -5.00 17.71
C LEU A 50 -4.64 -4.09 17.98
N ASN A 51 -4.47 -3.07 17.14
CA ASN A 51 -3.48 -2.02 17.32
C ASN A 51 -4.18 -0.65 17.35
N LYS A 52 -3.82 0.16 18.33
CA LYS A 52 -4.28 1.55 18.45
C LYS A 52 -3.05 2.45 18.46
N ILE A 53 -2.99 3.38 17.53
CA ILE A 53 -1.85 4.28 17.34
C ILE A 53 -2.39 5.71 17.40
N GLU A 54 -1.99 6.47 18.42
CA GLU A 54 -2.14 7.93 18.39
C GLU A 54 -1.00 8.51 17.57
N LEU A 55 -1.33 9.12 16.44
CA LEU A 55 -0.36 9.59 15.45
C LEU A 55 0.40 10.82 15.95
N TYR A 56 1.65 10.95 15.51
CA TYR A 56 2.53 12.06 15.87
C TYR A 56 1.94 13.42 15.47
N GLN A 57 1.37 13.48 14.26
CA GLN A 57 0.71 14.66 13.71
C GLN A 57 -0.58 14.27 12.98
N TYR A 58 -1.31 15.29 12.54
CA TYR A 58 -2.57 15.10 11.83
C TYR A 58 -2.37 14.51 10.42
N ILE A 59 -3.29 13.65 10.04
CA ILE A 59 -3.45 13.12 8.68
C ILE A 59 -4.73 13.69 8.04
N ASP A 60 -4.84 13.55 6.72
CA ASP A 60 -6.11 13.77 6.03
C ASP A 60 -6.99 12.52 6.18
N PRO A 61 -8.14 12.60 6.88
CA PRO A 61 -9.02 11.45 7.04
C PRO A 61 -9.71 11.02 5.74
N ASN A 62 -9.70 11.85 4.70
CA ASN A 62 -10.33 11.54 3.41
C ASN A 62 -9.36 10.90 2.40
N ASP A 63 -8.06 10.96 2.66
CA ASP A 63 -7.02 10.48 1.73
C ASP A 63 -6.10 9.46 2.41
N PHE A 64 -6.66 8.27 2.60
CA PHE A 64 -5.93 7.09 3.03
C PHE A 64 -6.20 5.94 2.06
N LYS A 65 -5.22 5.05 1.94
CA LYS A 65 -5.33 3.81 1.16
C LYS A 65 -4.80 2.66 1.98
N HIS A 66 -5.29 1.46 1.74
CA HIS A 66 -4.67 0.26 2.28
C HIS A 66 -4.63 -0.85 1.23
N LYS A 67 -3.59 -1.69 1.31
CA LYS A 67 -3.40 -2.87 0.49
C LYS A 67 -3.22 -4.07 1.42
N ARG A 68 -4.14 -5.04 1.32
CA ARG A 68 -4.01 -6.33 1.99
C ARG A 68 -3.30 -7.30 1.05
N THR A 69 -2.30 -7.99 1.57
CA THR A 69 -1.68 -9.17 0.96
C THR A 69 -1.86 -10.35 1.90
N ASP A 70 -1.39 -11.53 1.48
CA ASP A 70 -1.42 -12.72 2.35
C ASP A 70 -0.39 -12.64 3.49
N ARG A 71 0.59 -11.73 3.39
CA ARG A 71 1.68 -11.57 4.36
C ARG A 71 1.54 -10.37 5.29
N SER A 72 0.89 -9.31 4.83
CA SER A 72 0.76 -8.06 5.58
C SER A 72 -0.36 -7.17 5.06
N ILE A 73 -0.72 -6.17 5.87
CA ILE A 73 -1.62 -5.08 5.51
C ILE A 73 -0.83 -3.78 5.53
N LEU A 74 -0.64 -3.16 4.37
CA LEU A 74 0.02 -1.86 4.22
C LEU A 74 -1.01 -0.74 4.18
N CYS A 75 -0.87 0.26 5.05
CA CYS A 75 -1.65 1.48 5.05
C CYS A 75 -0.80 2.66 4.60
N CYS A 76 -1.35 3.49 3.72
CA CYS A 76 -0.75 4.72 3.23
C CYS A 76 -1.62 5.89 3.70
N LEU A 77 -1.07 6.76 4.55
CA LEU A 77 -1.78 7.89 5.15
C LEU A 77 -1.24 9.19 4.60
N ARG A 78 -2.08 10.03 4.02
CA ARG A 78 -1.65 11.37 3.63
C ARG A 78 -1.48 12.25 4.87
N LYS A 79 -0.32 12.87 4.98
CA LYS A 79 -0.07 13.89 6.00
C LYS A 79 -0.92 15.11 5.73
N ARG A 80 -1.38 15.75 6.79
CA ARG A 80 -2.10 17.02 6.67
C ARG A 80 -1.19 18.16 6.20
N GLU A 81 0.07 18.13 6.61
CA GLU A 81 1.09 19.09 6.19
C GLU A 81 2.09 18.41 5.25
N SER A 82 2.10 18.84 3.99
CA SER A 82 3.07 18.39 2.97
C SER A 82 4.49 18.75 3.39
N GLY A 83 5.44 17.83 3.18
CA GLY A 83 6.85 18.02 3.51
C GLY A 83 7.19 17.92 5.01
N GLN A 84 6.20 17.73 5.87
CA GLN A 84 6.42 17.60 7.31
C GLN A 84 7.14 16.28 7.62
N SER A 85 8.36 16.30 8.15
CA SER A 85 9.10 15.06 8.49
C SER A 85 8.64 14.46 9.82
N TRP A 86 8.40 13.15 9.84
CA TRP A 86 7.98 12.43 11.06
C TRP A 86 9.17 11.72 11.70
N SER A 87 9.63 12.23 12.85
CA SER A 87 10.70 11.58 13.65
C SER A 87 10.23 10.33 14.39
N ARG A 88 8.91 10.19 14.58
CA ARG A 88 8.24 9.05 15.21
C ARG A 88 6.83 8.94 14.66
N LEU A 89 6.26 7.73 14.74
CA LEU A 89 4.87 7.51 14.34
C LEU A 89 3.87 7.99 15.39
N THR A 90 4.23 7.87 16.67
CA THR A 90 3.31 8.10 17.79
C THR A 90 3.43 9.50 18.37
N LYS A 91 2.32 10.03 18.88
CA LYS A 91 2.31 11.29 19.64
C LYS A 91 3.24 11.21 20.86
N ASP A 92 3.08 10.15 21.64
CA ASP A 92 3.89 9.88 22.83
C ASP A 92 5.27 9.36 22.46
N LYS A 93 6.26 9.59 23.34
CA LYS A 93 7.64 9.13 23.18
C LYS A 93 7.86 7.71 23.70
N ALA A 94 6.87 7.10 24.34
CA ALA A 94 6.93 5.73 24.81
C ALA A 94 7.21 4.77 23.64
N LYS A 95 8.20 3.91 23.84
CA LYS A 95 8.56 2.87 22.88
C LYS A 95 7.54 1.74 22.98
N LEU A 96 6.80 1.52 21.90
CA LEU A 96 5.91 0.37 21.78
C LEU A 96 6.71 -0.84 21.29
N ASN A 97 6.70 -1.94 22.03
CA ASN A 97 7.50 -3.14 21.71
C ASN A 97 7.10 -3.81 20.37
N TRP A 98 5.86 -3.60 19.93
CA TRP A 98 5.32 -4.10 18.67
C TRP A 98 5.48 -3.12 17.50
N LEU A 99 6.01 -1.91 17.72
CA LEU A 99 6.19 -0.89 16.68
C LEU A 99 7.67 -0.68 16.40
N SER A 100 8.05 -0.75 15.13
CA SER A 100 9.42 -0.52 14.67
C SER A 100 9.47 0.33 13.41
N MET A 101 10.54 1.09 13.22
CA MET A 101 10.79 1.78 11.95
C MET A 101 11.24 0.73 10.92
N MET A 102 10.72 0.80 9.70
CA MET A 102 11.13 -0.07 8.62
C MET A 102 12.53 0.31 8.18
N ASN A 103 13.50 -0.54 8.49
CA ASN A 103 14.87 -0.33 8.03
C ASN A 103 14.93 -0.77 6.57
N ASN A 104 14.97 0.18 5.64
CA ASN A 104 15.20 -0.11 4.23
C ASN A 104 16.67 -0.54 4.05
N MET A 105 17.01 -1.74 4.52
CA MET A 105 18.30 -2.36 4.23
C MET A 105 18.25 -2.83 2.77
N GLY A 106 18.68 -1.96 1.84
CA GLY A 106 18.93 -2.31 0.44
C GLY A 106 17.93 -1.74 -0.55
N GLY A 107 17.85 -0.42 -0.65
CA GLY A 107 17.20 0.26 -1.76
C GLY A 107 17.61 1.71 -1.72
N ASP A 108 18.65 2.00 -2.47
CA ASP A 108 18.98 3.31 -2.99
C ASP A 108 17.74 4.12 -3.39
N GLU A 109 17.93 5.42 -3.32
CA GLU A 109 16.92 6.44 -3.53
C GLU A 109 16.21 6.20 -4.89
N ASP A 110 14.89 6.40 -4.94
CA ASP A 110 14.07 6.32 -6.16
C ASP A 110 13.52 4.95 -6.62
N VAL A 111 13.02 4.10 -5.71
CA VAL A 111 12.10 3.00 -6.12
C VAL A 111 10.67 3.51 -6.23
N ASP A 112 10.21 3.56 -7.48
CA ASP A 112 8.85 3.83 -7.94
C ASP A 112 7.76 3.23 -7.04
N LEU A 113 6.68 3.99 -6.90
CA LEU A 113 5.41 3.51 -6.37
C LEU A 113 5.04 2.19 -7.06
N PRO A 114 4.37 1.24 -6.39
CA PRO A 114 3.94 0.02 -7.07
C PRO A 114 3.05 0.40 -8.25
N GLU A 115 3.60 0.23 -9.45
CA GLU A 115 2.89 0.38 -10.71
C GLU A 115 1.67 -0.54 -10.65
N VAL A 116 0.50 0.04 -10.92
CA VAL A 116 -0.72 -0.75 -11.12
C VAL A 116 -0.53 -1.48 -12.44
N ASP A 117 -0.50 -2.81 -12.32
CA ASP A 117 -0.49 -3.82 -13.38
C ASP A 117 -1.06 -3.30 -14.71
N GLY A 118 -0.16 -2.89 -15.61
CA GLY A 118 -0.44 -2.69 -17.02
C GLY A 118 -0.40 -4.06 -17.68
N ALA A 119 -1.55 -4.48 -18.22
CA ALA A 119 -1.72 -5.77 -18.88
C ALA A 119 -0.64 -6.01 -19.96
N ASP A 120 0.17 -7.04 -19.74
CA ASP A 120 1.09 -7.61 -20.72
C ASP A 120 0.30 -8.49 -21.69
N GLY A 121 0.45 -8.19 -22.98
CA GLY A 121 -0.21 -8.86 -24.09
C GLY A 121 0.48 -8.43 -25.39
N SER A 122 1.69 -8.95 -25.59
CA SER A 122 2.62 -8.79 -26.70
C SER A 122 2.01 -8.52 -28.09
N PRO A 123 2.61 -7.64 -28.92
CA PRO A 123 2.57 -7.80 -30.36
C PRO A 123 3.87 -8.50 -30.81
N ASP A 124 3.80 -9.82 -30.97
CA ASP A 124 4.78 -10.58 -31.76
C ASP A 124 4.79 -10.03 -33.19
N SER A 125 5.91 -9.41 -33.58
CA SER A 125 6.23 -9.11 -34.97
C SER A 125 6.94 -10.33 -35.56
N ASP A 126 6.17 -11.19 -36.22
CA ASP A 126 6.71 -12.12 -37.20
C ASP A 126 6.45 -11.56 -38.61
N ASP A 127 7.55 -11.12 -39.19
CA ASP A 127 7.73 -10.82 -40.62
C ASP A 127 7.66 -12.14 -41.40
N ASP A 128 6.50 -12.46 -42.00
CA ASP A 128 6.44 -13.47 -43.06
C ASP A 128 5.27 -13.20 -44.03
N LYS A 129 5.64 -12.55 -45.15
CA LYS A 129 5.21 -12.86 -46.53
C LYS A 129 3.70 -12.87 -46.84
N MET A 130 3.25 -11.78 -47.48
CA MET A 130 2.00 -11.73 -48.24
C MET A 130 1.90 -12.87 -49.28
N PRO A 131 0.78 -13.60 -49.36
CA PRO A 131 0.28 -14.17 -50.61
C PRO A 131 -0.64 -13.16 -51.32
N ASP A 132 -0.30 -12.90 -52.58
CA ASP A 132 -1.04 -12.11 -53.56
C ASP A 132 -2.49 -12.60 -53.74
N LEU A 133 -3.43 -11.67 -53.97
CA LEU A 133 -4.67 -11.82 -54.75
C LEU A 133 -6.06 -11.95 -54.07
N GLU A 134 -6.53 -10.95 -53.31
CA GLU A 134 -7.93 -10.48 -53.45
C GLU A 134 -8.01 -8.98 -53.13
N ARG A 135 -7.87 -8.08 -54.11
CA ARG A 135 -8.95 -7.58 -54.98
C ARG A 135 -10.24 -7.18 -54.25
N ARG A 136 -10.42 -5.85 -54.22
CA ARG A 136 -11.64 -5.07 -54.57
C ARG A 136 -12.48 -4.47 -53.44
N ALA A 137 -12.54 -3.13 -53.52
CA ALA A 137 -13.68 -2.24 -53.25
C ALA A 137 -14.06 -2.05 -51.77
N ALA A 138 -14.30 -0.86 -51.23
CA ALA A 138 -14.53 0.49 -51.75
C ALA A 138 -14.23 1.47 -50.58
N VAL A 139 -13.47 2.56 -50.72
CA VAL A 139 -13.86 3.90 -51.22
C VAL A 139 -15.36 4.23 -51.09
N PHE A 140 -15.67 5.13 -50.15
CA PHE A 140 -16.83 6.04 -50.07
C PHE A 140 -18.25 5.45 -49.95
N LYS A 141 -18.92 5.79 -48.83
CA LYS A 141 -20.10 6.68 -48.81
C LYS A 141 -20.59 6.95 -47.37
N GLY A 142 -20.90 8.21 -47.10
CA GLY A 142 -22.00 8.64 -46.21
C GLY A 142 -21.79 8.46 -44.72
#